data_AF-A0A4Z0GIK0-F1
#
_entry.id   AF-A0A4Z0GIK0-F1
#
_cell.length_a   1.000
_cell.length_b   1.000
_cell.length_c   1.000
_cell.angle_alpha   90.00
_cell.angle_beta   90.00
_cell.angle_gamma   90.00
#
_symmetry.space_group_name_H-M   'P 1'
#
loop_
_entity.id
_entity.type
_entity.pdbx_description
1 polymer ?
#
loop_
_entity_poly.entity_id
_entity_poly.type
_entity_poly.pdbx_seq_one_letter_code
_entity_poly.pdbx_strand_id
1 'polypeptide(L)'
;IRKFEQPDEMGAYDRYELKLGKKTSARTSALVKEWADMVLFINYKTFSVATDDKGTKHKAQGGARTVYATHKPTWDAKNRHGLPEEFPLDYAVLAPIFNKTPDAVEPTMTAAQPQAQTAEPVQETSKQEIGSSQLSFNDQLNSAIPKPLRDLMITNQVSEEEIQVIVAQKGYYPQDTPITNYDSGFVSGVLVGAWDQVFGAIQEFRKTLPFE
;
A
#
# COMPACT_ATOMS: atom_id res chain seq x y z
N ILE A 1 -10.54 -1.24 -28.19
CA ILE A 1 -9.56 -1.00 -29.27
C ILE A 1 -10.26 -0.27 -30.40
N ARG A 2 -9.82 0.95 -30.68
CA ARG A 2 -10.17 1.75 -31.85
C ARG A 2 -8.87 2.32 -32.42
N LYS A 3 -8.74 2.33 -33.73
CA LYS A 3 -7.62 2.98 -34.41
C LYS A 3 -7.76 4.50 -34.23
N PHE A 4 -6.69 5.15 -33.81
CA PHE A 4 -6.62 6.60 -33.57
C PHE A 4 -5.41 7.16 -34.31
N GLU A 5 -5.55 8.37 -34.84
CA GLU A 5 -4.50 9.05 -35.60
C GLU A 5 -4.40 10.46 -35.02
N GLN A 6 -3.20 10.85 -34.59
CA GLN A 6 -2.94 12.21 -34.14
C GLN A 6 -2.45 13.02 -35.34
N PRO A 7 -2.94 14.27 -35.52
CA PRO A 7 -2.51 15.11 -36.64
C PRO A 7 -1.01 15.45 -36.58
N ASP A 8 -0.42 15.45 -35.38
CA ASP A 8 0.99 15.78 -35.14
C ASP A 8 1.92 14.56 -35.18
N GLU A 9 1.39 13.34 -35.21
CA GLU A 9 2.16 12.10 -35.14
C GLU A 9 1.88 11.26 -36.39
N MET A 10 2.90 11.06 -37.23
CA MET A 10 2.74 10.36 -38.51
C MET A 10 2.59 8.85 -38.29
N GLY A 11 1.38 8.41 -37.97
CA GLY A 11 1.05 7.01 -37.76
C GLY A 11 -0.23 6.80 -36.96
N ALA A 12 -1.07 5.86 -37.41
CA ALA A 12 -2.25 5.46 -36.68
C ALA A 12 -1.91 4.35 -35.67
N TYR A 13 -2.30 4.53 -34.42
CA TYR A 13 -2.08 3.56 -33.34
C TYR A 13 -3.41 3.05 -32.79
N ASP A 14 -3.36 1.88 -32.15
CA ASP A 14 -4.52 1.29 -31.50
C ASP A 14 -4.72 1.87 -30.10
N ARG A 15 -5.91 2.44 -29.86
CA ARG A 15 -6.31 2.97 -28.55
C ARG A 15 -7.28 2.03 -27.83
N TYR A 16 -6.90 1.62 -26.63
CA TYR A 16 -7.72 0.84 -25.72
C TYR A 16 -8.71 1.76 -24.98
N GLU A 17 -9.93 1.84 -25.51
CA GLU A 17 -11.06 2.58 -24.92
C GLU A 17 -12.14 1.62 -24.37
N LEU A 18 -12.82 2.04 -23.29
CA LEU A 18 -14.01 1.39 -22.71
C LEU A 18 -15.13 1.23 -23.74
N LYS A 19 -15.57 -0.01 -23.97
CA LYS A 19 -16.69 -0.35 -24.86
C LYS A 19 -18.03 -0.36 -24.10
N LEU A 20 -18.41 0.77 -23.53
CA LEU A 20 -19.77 0.95 -23.00
C LEU A 20 -20.66 1.45 -24.15
N GLY A 21 -21.86 0.88 -24.30
CA GLY A 21 -22.65 0.88 -25.53
C GLY A 21 -22.83 2.25 -26.22
N LYS A 22 -22.90 2.22 -27.56
CA LYS A 22 -23.01 3.41 -28.44
C LYS A 22 -24.47 3.78 -28.79
N LYS A 23 -25.43 3.64 -27.87
CA LYS A 23 -26.74 4.28 -28.14
C LYS A 23 -26.47 5.78 -28.20
N THR A 24 -26.90 6.46 -29.27
CA THR A 24 -26.45 7.79 -29.72
C THR A 24 -26.46 8.90 -28.64
N SER A 25 -27.21 8.74 -27.55
CA SER A 25 -27.22 9.65 -26.39
C SER A 25 -26.37 9.20 -25.19
N ALA A 26 -26.02 7.92 -25.11
CA ALA A 26 -25.34 7.31 -23.98
C ALA A 26 -23.83 7.59 -24.07
N ARG A 27 -23.40 8.73 -23.52
CA ARG A 27 -21.98 9.05 -23.27
C ARG A 27 -21.42 8.25 -22.08
N THR A 28 -21.82 7.00 -21.92
CA THR A 28 -21.56 6.20 -20.72
C THR A 28 -20.06 6.02 -20.46
N SER A 29 -19.24 5.83 -21.50
CA SER A 29 -17.78 5.73 -21.32
C SER A 29 -17.17 7.04 -20.80
N ALA A 30 -17.64 8.19 -21.27
CA ALA A 30 -17.18 9.49 -20.79
C ALA A 30 -17.64 9.74 -19.35
N LEU A 31 -18.93 9.49 -19.05
CA LEU A 31 -19.49 9.64 -17.72
C LEU A 31 -18.81 8.73 -16.70
N VAL A 32 -18.61 7.45 -17.01
CA VAL A 32 -17.92 6.53 -16.10
C VAL A 32 -16.48 6.98 -15.86
N LYS A 33 -15.77 7.46 -16.88
CA LYS A 33 -14.41 8.00 -16.69
C LYS A 33 -14.39 9.26 -15.84
N GLU A 34 -15.41 10.11 -15.95
CA GLU A 34 -15.55 11.31 -15.14
C GLU A 34 -15.85 10.99 -13.68
N TRP A 35 -16.84 10.11 -13.44
CA TRP A 35 -17.36 9.78 -12.11
C TRP A 35 -16.55 8.74 -11.34
N ALA A 36 -15.88 7.81 -12.03
CA ALA A 36 -15.08 6.80 -11.34
C ALA A 36 -13.85 7.44 -10.66
N ASP A 37 -13.57 7.04 -9.43
CA ASP A 37 -12.39 7.50 -8.71
C ASP A 37 -11.09 6.93 -9.30
N MET A 38 -11.18 5.74 -9.89
CA MET A 38 -10.09 5.12 -10.65
C MET A 38 -10.58 4.38 -11.88
N VAL A 39 -9.74 4.36 -12.92
CA VAL A 39 -9.90 3.55 -14.13
C VAL A 39 -8.54 2.91 -14.39
N LEU A 40 -8.46 1.59 -14.34
CA LEU A 40 -7.19 0.87 -14.47
C LEU A 40 -7.16 0.11 -15.79
N PHE A 41 -6.02 0.14 -16.48
CA PHE A 41 -5.80 -0.63 -17.70
C PHE A 41 -4.95 -1.86 -17.40
N ILE A 42 -5.40 -3.05 -17.77
CA ILE A 42 -4.68 -4.30 -17.51
C ILE A 42 -4.19 -4.86 -18.84
N ASN A 43 -2.90 -5.17 -18.91
CA ASN A 43 -2.31 -5.80 -20.08
C ASN A 43 -1.19 -6.77 -19.67
N TYR A 44 -0.79 -7.65 -20.59
CA TYR A 44 0.38 -8.49 -20.41
C TYR A 44 1.65 -7.70 -20.77
N LYS A 45 2.61 -7.65 -19.84
CA LYS A 45 3.96 -7.14 -20.08
C LYS A 45 4.89 -8.31 -20.31
N THR A 46 5.46 -8.42 -21.51
CA THR A 46 6.47 -9.44 -21.83
C THR A 46 7.83 -8.97 -21.35
N PHE A 47 8.56 -9.85 -20.66
CA PHE A 47 9.92 -9.57 -20.22
C PHE A 47 10.90 -10.36 -21.10
N SER A 48 11.91 -9.69 -21.63
CA SER A 48 13.01 -10.33 -22.35
C SER A 48 14.12 -10.69 -21.37
N VAL A 49 14.18 -11.95 -20.93
CA VAL A 49 15.26 -12.42 -20.06
C VAL A 49 16.42 -12.89 -20.94
N ALA A 50 17.61 -12.34 -20.70
CA ALA A 50 18.84 -12.81 -21.33
C ALA A 50 19.17 -14.22 -20.77
N THR A 51 19.25 -15.23 -21.62
CA THR A 51 19.44 -16.64 -21.21
C THR A 51 20.90 -17.09 -21.30
N ASP A 52 21.85 -16.18 -21.52
CA ASP A 52 23.24 -16.52 -21.78
C ASP A 52 24.18 -15.69 -20.91
N ASP A 53 25.30 -16.27 -20.45
CA ASP A 53 26.33 -15.63 -19.61
C ASP A 53 27.02 -14.44 -20.34
N LYS A 54 26.77 -14.29 -21.64
CA LYS A 54 27.23 -13.18 -22.50
C LYS A 54 26.12 -12.24 -22.98
N GLY A 55 24.89 -12.38 -22.49
CA GLY A 55 23.80 -11.42 -22.68
C GLY A 55 23.24 -11.26 -24.11
N THR A 56 23.65 -12.08 -25.08
CA THR A 56 23.41 -11.82 -26.52
C THR A 56 22.13 -12.45 -27.08
N LYS A 57 21.45 -13.31 -26.31
CA LYS A 57 20.20 -13.96 -26.71
C LYS A 57 19.11 -13.68 -25.69
N HIS A 58 18.13 -12.89 -26.10
CA HIS A 58 16.92 -12.64 -25.33
C HIS A 58 15.84 -13.65 -25.74
N LYS A 59 15.32 -14.42 -24.79
CA LYS A 59 14.06 -15.14 -24.97
C LYS A 59 12.94 -14.33 -24.34
N ALA A 60 11.81 -14.22 -25.04
CA ALA A 60 10.60 -13.69 -24.45
C ALA A 60 10.13 -14.68 -23.38
N GLN A 61 10.34 -14.35 -22.11
CA GLN A 61 9.80 -15.10 -21.00
C GLN A 61 8.36 -14.61 -20.77
N GLY A 62 7.47 -15.55 -20.43
CA GLY A 62 6.02 -15.36 -20.40
C GLY A 62 5.56 -14.01 -19.80
N GLY A 63 4.49 -13.46 -20.37
CA GLY A 63 3.99 -12.15 -19.97
C GLY A 63 3.36 -12.16 -18.59
N ALA A 64 3.77 -11.23 -17.71
CA ALA A 64 3.06 -11.01 -16.45
C ALA A 64 1.86 -10.09 -16.66
N ARG A 65 0.78 -10.30 -15.90
CA ARG A 65 -0.36 -9.38 -15.89
C ARG A 65 0.04 -8.13 -15.12
N THR A 66 0.06 -7.01 -15.81
CA THR A 66 0.43 -5.70 -15.26
C THR A 66 -0.76 -4.77 -15.37
N VAL A 67 -1.02 -4.04 -14.30
CA VAL A 67 -1.99 -2.97 -14.21
C VAL A 67 -1.27 -1.65 -14.44
N TYR A 68 -1.86 -0.78 -15.25
CA TYR A 68 -1.42 0.58 -15.51
C TYR A 68 -2.46 1.55 -14.95
N ALA A 69 -2.01 2.43 -14.05
CA ALA A 69 -2.87 3.43 -13.40
C ALA A 69 -2.77 4.82 -14.06
N THR A 70 -1.74 5.07 -14.86
CA THR A 70 -1.51 6.36 -15.54
C THR A 70 -2.05 6.35 -16.97
N HIS A 71 -2.72 7.44 -17.37
CA HIS A 71 -3.22 7.64 -18.73
C HIS A 71 -2.07 7.69 -19.74
N LYS A 72 -2.19 6.97 -20.85
CA LYS A 72 -1.28 7.07 -22.00
C LYS A 72 -2.07 7.26 -23.30
N PRO A 73 -1.47 7.79 -24.37
CA PRO A 73 -2.17 7.97 -25.65
C PRO A 73 -2.87 6.70 -26.15
N THR A 74 -2.27 5.54 -25.86
CA THR A 74 -2.70 4.20 -26.25
C THR A 74 -3.78 3.58 -25.36
N TRP A 75 -4.00 4.06 -24.14
CA TRP A 75 -5.04 3.50 -23.24
C TRP A 75 -5.55 4.52 -22.22
N ASP A 76 -6.84 4.40 -21.91
CA ASP A 76 -7.44 5.22 -20.87
C ASP A 76 -7.15 4.63 -19.48
N ALA A 77 -6.58 5.42 -18.58
CA ALA A 77 -6.48 5.13 -17.16
C ALA A 77 -6.62 6.41 -16.34
N LYS A 78 -7.03 6.28 -15.08
CA LYS A 78 -7.30 7.37 -14.15
C LYS A 78 -6.95 6.89 -12.75
N ASN A 79 -6.22 7.71 -12.00
CA ASN A 79 -5.78 7.40 -10.66
C ASN A 79 -5.97 8.63 -9.76
N ARG A 80 -6.93 8.57 -8.84
CA ARG A 80 -7.13 9.62 -7.81
C ARG A 80 -6.59 9.23 -6.43
N HIS A 81 -6.13 7.99 -6.28
CA HIS A 81 -5.74 7.43 -4.99
C HIS A 81 -4.21 7.35 -4.80
N GLY A 82 -3.43 7.90 -5.73
CA GLY A 82 -1.96 7.90 -5.63
C GLY A 82 -1.34 6.52 -5.83
N LEU A 83 -2.00 5.62 -6.57
CA LEU A 83 -1.43 4.31 -6.91
C LEU A 83 -0.14 4.44 -7.74
N PRO A 84 0.78 3.45 -7.66
CA PRO A 84 1.92 3.37 -8.57
C PRO A 84 1.49 3.36 -10.05
N GLU A 85 2.33 3.91 -10.93
CA GLU A 85 2.01 4.00 -12.37
C GLU A 85 1.79 2.63 -13.03
N GLU A 86 2.61 1.64 -12.66
CA GLU A 86 2.46 0.24 -13.04
C GLU A 86 2.66 -0.67 -11.83
N PHE A 87 1.88 -1.75 -11.75
CA PHE A 87 2.03 -2.77 -10.71
C PHE A 87 1.52 -4.14 -11.19
N PRO A 88 1.94 -5.25 -10.57
CA PRO A 88 1.39 -6.57 -10.88
C PRO A 88 -0.13 -6.61 -10.64
N LEU A 89 -0.86 -7.48 -11.34
CA LEU A 89 -2.28 -7.72 -11.05
C LEU A 89 -2.45 -8.47 -9.73
N ASP A 90 -2.23 -7.74 -8.63
CA ASP A 90 -2.36 -8.19 -7.24
C ASP A 90 -3.28 -7.23 -6.48
N TYR A 91 -4.24 -7.81 -5.76
CA TYR A 91 -5.21 -7.07 -4.97
C TYR A 91 -4.58 -6.37 -3.76
N ALA A 92 -3.45 -6.87 -3.24
CA ALA A 92 -2.77 -6.28 -2.10
C ALA A 92 -2.43 -4.79 -2.31
N VAL A 93 -2.16 -4.37 -3.55
CA VAL A 93 -1.87 -2.98 -3.91
C VAL A 93 -3.12 -2.09 -3.85
N LEU A 94 -4.30 -2.65 -4.10
CA LEU A 94 -5.57 -1.92 -4.13
C LEU A 94 -6.33 -1.96 -2.79
N ALA A 95 -6.08 -2.98 -1.96
CA ALA A 95 -6.75 -3.17 -0.67
C ALA A 95 -6.78 -1.91 0.22
N PRO A 96 -5.68 -1.12 0.34
CA PRO A 96 -5.67 0.09 1.17
C PRO A 96 -6.66 1.18 0.71
N ILE A 97 -7.15 1.13 -0.53
CA ILE A 97 -8.09 2.12 -1.06
C ILE A 97 -9.52 1.81 -0.61
N PHE A 98 -9.89 0.53 -0.58
CA PHE A 98 -11.23 0.09 -0.22
C PHE A 98 -11.44 0.01 1.29
N ASN A 99 -10.35 -0.19 2.04
CA ASN A 99 -10.41 -0.33 3.49
C ASN A 99 -10.21 1.01 4.23
N LYS A 100 -10.05 2.13 3.52
CA LYS A 100 -10.01 3.47 4.14
C LYS A 100 -11.41 3.91 4.52
N THR A 101 -11.69 3.95 5.82
CA THR A 101 -12.76 4.79 6.40
C THR A 101 -12.46 6.25 6.05
N PRO A 102 -13.45 7.07 5.66
CA PRO A 102 -13.20 8.42 5.14
C PRO A 102 -12.68 9.35 6.24
N ASP A 103 -11.36 9.42 6.41
CA ASP A 103 -10.73 10.48 7.18
C ASP A 103 -10.61 11.76 6.35
N ALA A 104 -10.91 12.85 7.05
CA ALA A 104 -11.18 14.18 6.56
C ALA A 104 -10.06 14.78 5.69
N VAL A 105 -10.50 15.59 4.73
CA VAL A 105 -9.69 16.41 3.84
C VAL A 105 -8.85 17.39 4.68
N GLU A 106 -7.53 17.22 4.72
CA GLU A 106 -6.63 18.18 5.35
C GLU A 106 -6.29 19.30 4.33
N PRO A 107 -6.60 20.58 4.62
CA PRO A 107 -6.25 21.67 3.72
C PRO A 107 -4.74 21.95 3.78
N THR A 108 -4.10 21.89 2.62
CA THR A 108 -2.70 22.28 2.45
C THR A 108 -2.58 23.81 2.60
N MET A 109 -2.13 24.29 3.77
CA MET A 109 -1.64 25.66 3.91
C MET A 109 -0.13 25.68 3.64
N THR A 110 0.22 26.08 2.41
CA THR A 110 1.57 26.52 2.05
C THR A 110 1.83 27.87 2.72
N ALA A 111 2.69 27.90 3.74
CA ALA A 111 3.37 29.10 4.19
C ALA A 111 4.85 28.98 3.82
N ALA A 112 5.28 29.84 2.90
CA ALA A 112 6.67 30.01 2.51
C ALA A 112 7.41 30.84 3.58
N GLN A 113 8.57 30.36 4.03
CA GLN A 113 9.72 31.23 4.23
C GLN A 113 11.05 30.44 4.15
N PRO A 114 12.05 30.95 3.39
CA PRO A 114 13.34 30.30 3.19
C PRO A 114 14.40 30.84 4.17
N GLN A 115 15.24 29.96 4.76
CA GLN A 115 16.52 30.41 5.29
C GLN A 115 17.62 29.33 5.27
N ALA A 116 18.54 29.56 4.34
CA ALA A 116 20.00 29.42 4.39
C ALA A 116 20.65 28.07 4.79
N GLN A 117 21.37 27.57 3.79
CA GLN A 117 22.45 26.58 3.81
C GLN A 117 23.52 26.85 4.88
N THR A 118 24.06 25.77 5.44
CA THR A 118 25.51 25.62 5.69
C THR A 118 25.86 24.13 5.54
N ALA A 119 26.65 23.82 4.52
CA ALA A 119 27.44 22.59 4.34
C ALA A 119 28.56 22.58 5.41
N GLU A 120 29.03 21.50 6.05
CA GLU A 120 29.68 20.24 5.62
C GLU A 120 30.44 19.74 6.90
N PRO A 121 31.15 18.59 6.98
CA PRO A 121 31.18 17.41 6.14
C PRO A 121 31.04 16.06 6.90
N VAL A 122 30.90 15.03 6.08
CA VAL A 122 30.94 13.59 6.26
C VAL A 122 32.03 13.06 7.22
N GLN A 123 31.67 12.14 8.11
CA GLN A 123 32.55 11.04 8.50
C GLN A 123 31.83 9.69 8.35
N GLU A 124 32.29 8.99 7.32
CA GLU A 124 32.02 7.64 6.93
C GLU A 124 32.71 6.69 7.93
N THR A 125 32.01 5.70 8.46
CA THR A 125 32.64 4.48 8.98
C THR A 125 31.87 3.30 8.43
N SER A 126 32.44 2.74 7.37
CA SER A 126 32.08 1.44 6.84
C SER A 126 32.49 0.37 7.83
N LYS A 127 31.57 -0.52 8.20
CA LYS A 127 31.91 -1.89 8.56
C LYS A 127 30.85 -2.82 7.99
N GLN A 128 31.22 -3.51 6.92
CA GLN A 128 30.56 -4.72 6.46
C GLN A 128 30.80 -5.82 7.48
N GLU A 129 29.77 -6.59 7.83
CA GLU A 129 29.87 -8.06 7.86
C GLU A 129 28.49 -8.73 7.97
N ILE A 130 28.50 -9.97 7.50
CA ILE A 130 27.39 -10.81 7.07
C ILE A 130 26.75 -11.56 8.25
N GLY A 131 25.43 -11.76 8.18
CA GLY A 131 24.78 -12.98 8.66
C GLY A 131 24.07 -12.90 10.01
N SER A 132 22.75 -12.71 9.98
CA SER A 132 21.79 -13.60 10.65
C SER A 132 20.37 -13.05 10.47
N SER A 133 19.50 -13.90 9.94
CA SER A 133 18.06 -13.78 9.93
C SER A 133 17.49 -13.52 11.33
N GLN A 134 17.29 -12.26 11.66
CA GLN A 134 16.29 -11.81 12.62
C GLN A 134 15.53 -10.66 11.96
N LEU A 135 14.49 -11.03 11.21
CA LEU A 135 13.41 -10.11 10.85
C LEU A 135 12.98 -9.43 12.14
N SER A 136 13.41 -8.18 12.27
CA SER A 136 13.21 -7.41 13.49
C SER A 136 11.72 -7.11 13.56
N PHE A 137 11.01 -7.75 14.49
CA PHE A 137 9.64 -7.39 14.91
C PHE A 137 9.48 -5.87 15.15
N ASN A 138 10.58 -5.16 15.37
CA ASN A 138 10.65 -3.72 15.55
C ASN A 138 10.28 -2.88 14.32
N ASP A 139 10.47 -3.37 13.09
CA ASP A 139 10.23 -2.56 11.88
C ASP A 139 8.75 -2.50 11.47
N GLN A 140 7.91 -3.31 12.10
CA GLN A 140 6.47 -3.40 11.82
C GLN A 140 5.60 -2.71 12.90
N LEU A 141 6.19 -2.28 14.02
CA LEU A 141 5.47 -1.61 15.10
C LEU A 141 5.39 -0.11 14.83
N ASN A 142 4.18 0.38 14.61
CA ASN A 142 3.96 1.76 14.19
C ASN A 142 4.54 2.75 15.22
N SER A 143 5.40 3.66 14.75
CA SER A 143 6.06 4.70 15.56
C SER A 143 5.08 5.60 16.33
N ALA A 144 3.80 5.64 15.92
CA ALA A 144 2.70 6.37 16.56
C ALA A 144 2.16 5.75 17.86
N ILE A 145 2.47 4.48 18.17
CA ILE A 145 2.06 3.84 19.42
C ILE A 145 2.89 4.39 20.60
N PRO A 146 2.29 4.66 21.78
CA PRO A 146 3.04 5.08 22.96
C PRO A 146 4.18 4.12 23.30
N LYS A 147 5.38 4.68 23.54
CA LYS A 147 6.61 3.93 23.90
C LYS A 147 6.38 2.85 24.97
N PRO A 148 5.61 3.09 26.06
CA PRO A 148 5.41 2.09 27.11
C PRO A 148 4.68 0.83 26.61
N LEU A 149 3.65 0.99 25.77
CA LEU A 149 2.95 -0.15 25.19
C LEU A 149 3.84 -0.91 24.21
N ARG A 150 4.60 -0.18 23.38
CA ARG A 150 5.52 -0.78 22.41
C ARG A 150 6.58 -1.65 23.11
N ASP A 151 7.15 -1.16 24.20
CA ASP A 151 8.18 -1.89 24.96
C ASP A 151 7.64 -3.19 25.55
N LEU A 152 6.39 -3.17 26.06
CA LEU A 152 5.70 -4.36 26.56
C LEU A 152 5.38 -5.37 25.44
N MET A 153 5.00 -4.89 24.27
CA MET A 153 4.77 -5.74 23.08
C MET A 153 6.05 -6.42 22.61
N ILE A 154 7.16 -5.67 22.54
CA ILE A 154 8.47 -6.22 22.17
C ILE A 154 8.93 -7.26 23.19
N THR A 155 8.81 -6.93 24.49
CA THR A 155 9.24 -7.80 25.60
C THR A 155 8.50 -9.14 25.58
N ASN A 156 7.20 -9.13 25.28
CA ASN A 156 6.36 -10.33 25.31
C ASN A 156 6.11 -10.96 23.93
N GLN A 157 6.78 -10.46 22.89
CA GLN A 157 6.59 -10.87 21.48
C GLN A 157 5.11 -10.89 21.07
N VAL A 158 4.38 -9.85 21.46
CA VAL A 158 2.95 -9.68 21.16
C VAL A 158 2.80 -8.80 19.93
N SER A 159 2.01 -9.24 18.96
CA SER A 159 1.72 -8.46 17.75
C SER A 159 0.55 -7.49 17.97
N GLU A 160 0.45 -6.46 17.11
CA GLU A 160 -0.68 -5.52 17.14
C GLU A 160 -2.03 -6.23 16.91
N GLU A 161 -2.04 -7.26 16.06
CA GLU A 161 -3.23 -8.04 15.74
C GLU A 161 -3.78 -8.83 16.93
N GLU A 162 -2.89 -9.41 17.75
CA GLU A 162 -3.30 -10.15 18.94
C GLU A 162 -4.00 -9.26 19.96
N ILE A 163 -3.51 -8.02 20.12
CA ILE A 163 -4.15 -7.03 20.99
C ILE A 163 -5.52 -6.64 20.41
N GLN A 164 -5.61 -6.40 19.09
CA GLN A 164 -6.87 -6.04 18.44
C GLN A 164 -7.94 -7.11 18.62
N VAL A 165 -7.58 -8.40 18.49
CA VAL A 165 -8.50 -9.51 18.72
C VAL A 165 -9.03 -9.53 20.15
N ILE A 166 -8.15 -9.40 21.15
CA ILE A 166 -8.57 -9.41 22.56
C ILE A 166 -9.45 -8.20 22.90
N VAL A 167 -9.08 -7.01 22.41
CA VAL A 167 -9.85 -5.79 22.64
C VAL A 167 -11.24 -5.89 21.98
N ALA A 168 -11.34 -6.53 20.82
CA ALA A 168 -12.59 -6.84 20.13
C ALA A 168 -13.42 -7.89 20.87
N GLN A 169 -12.80 -8.95 21.38
CA GLN A 169 -13.46 -9.96 22.18
C GLN A 169 -14.04 -9.38 23.48
N LYS A 170 -13.37 -8.38 24.06
CA LYS A 170 -13.86 -7.63 25.22
C LYS A 170 -14.91 -6.58 24.86
N GLY A 171 -15.12 -6.29 23.58
CA GLY A 171 -16.14 -5.37 23.09
C GLY A 171 -15.80 -3.88 23.21
N TYR A 172 -14.52 -3.53 23.43
CA TYR A 172 -14.10 -2.13 23.54
C TYR A 172 -13.95 -1.46 22.17
N TYR A 173 -13.30 -2.14 21.22
CA TYR A 173 -13.07 -1.67 19.85
C TYR A 173 -13.18 -2.83 18.87
N PRO A 174 -13.68 -2.65 17.65
CA PRO A 174 -13.74 -3.74 16.67
C PRO A 174 -12.33 -4.14 16.22
N GLN A 175 -12.16 -5.41 15.83
CA GLN A 175 -10.86 -6.02 15.48
C GLN A 175 -10.14 -5.24 14.37
N ASP A 176 -10.87 -4.58 13.47
CA ASP A 176 -10.31 -3.81 12.36
C ASP A 176 -9.80 -2.41 12.77
N THR A 177 -9.93 -2.02 14.05
CA THR A 177 -9.47 -0.70 14.52
C THR A 177 -7.99 -0.75 14.91
N PRO A 178 -7.11 0.01 14.23
CA PRO A 178 -5.70 0.07 14.58
C PRO A 178 -5.49 0.64 15.99
N ILE A 179 -4.48 0.14 16.71
CA ILE A 179 -4.13 0.60 18.08
C ILE A 179 -3.82 2.11 18.10
N THR A 180 -3.36 2.69 16.99
CA THR A 180 -3.12 4.14 16.86
C THR A 180 -4.38 4.98 16.97
N ASN A 181 -5.54 4.41 16.69
CA ASN A 181 -6.84 5.10 16.80
C ASN A 181 -7.52 4.86 18.15
N TYR A 182 -6.90 4.10 19.06
CA TYR A 182 -7.43 3.92 20.40
C TYR A 182 -7.25 5.19 21.21
N ASP A 183 -8.17 5.44 22.13
CA ASP A 183 -8.02 6.57 23.05
C ASP A 183 -6.71 6.40 23.83
N SER A 184 -5.90 7.46 23.85
CA SER A 184 -4.69 7.56 24.67
C SER A 184 -4.92 7.19 26.15
N GLY A 185 -6.11 7.50 26.69
CA GLY A 185 -6.53 7.10 28.04
C GLY A 185 -6.79 5.60 28.18
N PHE A 186 -7.33 4.96 27.14
CA PHE A 186 -7.52 3.51 27.10
C PHE A 186 -6.18 2.77 26.93
N VAL A 187 -5.31 3.27 26.05
CA VAL A 187 -3.97 2.71 25.83
C VAL A 187 -3.15 2.78 27.12
N SER A 188 -3.12 3.93 27.79
CA SER A 188 -2.37 4.09 29.04
C SER A 188 -3.00 3.35 30.23
N GLY A 189 -4.33 3.37 30.35
CA GLY A 189 -5.03 2.77 31.48
C GLY A 189 -5.19 1.25 31.40
N VAL A 190 -5.63 0.74 30.25
CA VAL A 190 -6.00 -0.69 30.09
C VAL A 190 -4.86 -1.46 29.44
N LEU A 191 -4.32 -0.98 28.30
CA LEU A 191 -3.25 -1.70 27.62
C LEU A 191 -1.92 -1.62 28.37
N VAL A 192 -1.57 -0.49 28.97
CA VAL A 192 -0.34 -0.38 29.78
C VAL A 192 -0.63 -0.68 31.25
N GLY A 193 -1.66 -0.08 31.84
CA GLY A 193 -1.97 -0.21 33.26
C GLY A 193 -2.53 -1.58 33.70
N ALA A 194 -3.23 -2.28 32.80
CA ALA A 194 -3.74 -3.64 33.05
C ALA A 194 -3.12 -4.67 32.09
N TRP A 195 -1.86 -4.47 31.69
CA TRP A 195 -1.16 -5.31 30.72
C TRP A 195 -1.19 -6.79 31.07
N ASP A 196 -1.00 -7.16 32.34
CA ASP A 196 -1.01 -8.58 32.76
C ASP A 196 -2.33 -9.29 32.42
N GLN A 197 -3.46 -8.59 32.51
CA GLN A 197 -4.78 -9.13 32.15
C GLN A 197 -4.93 -9.26 30.64
N VAL A 198 -4.44 -8.27 29.89
CA VAL A 198 -4.45 -8.28 28.42
C VAL A 198 -3.56 -9.42 27.91
N PHE A 199 -2.34 -9.53 28.43
CA PHE A 199 -1.38 -10.56 28.06
C PHE A 199 -1.87 -11.96 28.42
N GLY A 200 -2.48 -12.14 29.59
CA GLY A 200 -3.10 -13.41 29.97
C GLY A 200 -4.18 -13.85 28.98
N ALA A 201 -5.05 -12.91 28.55
CA ALA A 201 -6.05 -13.17 27.53
C ALA A 201 -5.42 -13.49 26.15
N ILE A 202 -4.32 -12.82 25.77
CA ILE A 202 -3.58 -13.12 24.53
C ILE A 202 -2.99 -14.54 24.59
N GLN A 203 -2.42 -14.95 25.73
CA GLN A 203 -1.90 -16.31 25.89
C GLN A 203 -3.00 -17.37 25.81
N GLU A 204 -4.19 -17.10 26.34
CA GLU A 204 -5.36 -17.96 26.17
C GLU A 204 -5.78 -18.03 24.70
N PHE A 205 -5.84 -16.89 24.01
CA PHE A 205 -6.16 -16.84 22.58
C PHE A 205 -5.17 -17.66 21.74
N ARG A 206 -3.86 -17.54 22.00
CA ARG A 206 -2.82 -18.37 21.36
C ARG A 206 -3.08 -19.87 21.54
N LYS A 207 -3.55 -20.29 22.72
CA LYS A 207 -3.88 -21.70 23.00
C LYS A 207 -5.15 -22.18 22.28
N THR A 208 -6.06 -21.26 21.96
CA THR A 208 -7.33 -21.60 21.27
C THR A 208 -7.21 -21.73 19.76
N LEU A 209 -6.11 -21.27 19.15
CA LEU A 209 -5.85 -21.42 17.71
C LEU A 209 -5.35 -22.84 17.41
N PRO A 210 -6.09 -23.69 16.65
CA PRO A 210 -5.77 -25.11 16.53
C PRO A 210 -4.70 -25.50 15.52
N PHE A 211 -3.67 -24.71 15.19
CA PHE A 211 -2.65 -25.15 14.21
C PHE A 211 -1.27 -24.54 14.49
N GLU A 212 -0.34 -25.38 14.98
CA GLU A 212 1.10 -25.27 14.68
C GLU A 212 1.43 -26.22 13.53
#